data_AF-A0A352HRA5-F1
#
_entry.id   AF-A0A352HRA5-F1
#
_cell.length_a   1.000
_cell.length_b   1.000
_cell.length_c   1.000
_cell.angle_alpha   90.00
_cell.angle_beta   90.00
_cell.angle_gamma   90.00
#
_symmetry.space_group_name_H-M   'P 1'
#
loop_
_entity.id
_entity.type
_entity.pdbx_description
1 polymer ?
#
loop_
_entity_poly.entity_id
_entity_poly.type
_entity_poly.pdbx_seq_one_letter_code
_entity_poly.pdbx_strand_id
1 'polypeptide(L)'
;MSTQKFVRVENGKVVVRDQYQGWLYPIICSTPAVLADMNEEYIVVTLVDGRIMVCSANGGDAHYYTGRASGGGIVSARWQGEYIYTQYRDGSADLLTRYGTTHRRL
;
A
#
# COMPACT_ATOMS: atom_id res chain seq x y z
N MET A 1 26.46 2.89 -5.59
CA MET A 1 25.41 3.14 -4.57
C MET A 1 24.08 2.91 -5.25
N SER A 2 23.19 2.09 -4.70
CA SER A 2 21.83 1.97 -5.24
C SER A 2 21.05 3.26 -4.92
N THR A 3 20.30 3.76 -5.90
CA THR A 3 19.41 4.91 -5.74
C THR A 3 18.28 4.57 -4.78
N GLN A 4 18.11 5.38 -3.72
CA GLN A 4 17.02 5.19 -2.76
C GLN A 4 15.70 5.62 -3.40
N LYS A 5 14.66 4.81 -3.24
CA LYS A 5 13.34 5.04 -3.82
C LYS A 5 12.34 5.47 -2.74
N PHE A 6 11.37 6.29 -3.14
CA PHE A 6 10.26 6.76 -2.32
C PHE A 6 8.97 6.67 -3.10
N VAL A 7 7.86 6.35 -2.42
CA VAL A 7 6.53 6.30 -3.02
C VAL A 7 5.68 7.47 -2.52
N ARG A 8 4.88 8.05 -3.42
CA ARG A 8 3.96 9.15 -3.08
C ARG A 8 2.65 9.01 -3.84
N VAL A 9 1.57 9.52 -3.24
CA VAL A 9 0.30 9.75 -3.92
C VAL A 9 0.22 11.18 -4.42
N GLU A 10 -0.01 11.36 -5.72
CA GLU A 10 -0.16 12.64 -6.41
C GLU A 10 -1.45 12.59 -7.25
N ASN A 11 -2.45 13.41 -6.90
CA ASN A 11 -3.75 13.47 -7.60
C ASN A 11 -4.41 12.09 -7.82
N GLY A 12 -4.41 11.25 -6.78
CA GLY A 12 -4.98 9.90 -6.82
C GLY A 12 -4.13 8.86 -7.56
N LYS A 13 -2.94 9.23 -8.05
CA LYS A 13 -1.98 8.33 -8.70
C LYS A 13 -0.80 8.05 -7.79
N VAL A 14 -0.24 6.86 -7.89
CA VAL A 14 0.97 6.48 -7.16
C VAL A 14 2.18 6.70 -8.06
N VAL A 15 3.18 7.41 -7.55
CA VAL A 15 4.45 7.66 -8.24
C VAL A 15 5.62 7.19 -7.38
N VAL A 16 6.64 6.66 -8.03
CA VAL A 16 7.91 6.31 -7.41
C VAL A 16 8.96 7.33 -7.85
N ARG A 17 9.70 7.84 -6.88
CA ARG A 17 10.74 8.87 -7.05
C ARG A 17 12.06 8.42 -6.45
N ASP A 18 13.16 9.02 -6.91
CA ASP A 18 14.46 8.88 -6.27
C ASP A 18 14.64 9.85 -5.07
N GLN A 19 15.78 9.75 -4.39
CA GLN A 19 16.14 10.65 -3.27
C GLN A 19 16.25 12.14 -3.64
N TYR A 20 16.39 12.45 -4.92
CA TYR A 20 16.44 13.82 -5.43
C TYR A 20 15.06 14.29 -5.94
N GLN A 21 13.99 13.55 -5.61
CA GLN A 21 12.62 13.77 -6.08
C GLN A 21 12.45 13.59 -7.59
N GLY A 22 13.46 13.05 -8.28
CA GLY A 22 13.40 12.67 -9.68
C GLY A 22 12.33 11.61 -9.89
N TRP A 23 11.54 11.75 -10.95
CA TRP A 23 10.50 10.77 -11.28
C TRP A 23 11.13 9.51 -11.85
N LEU A 24 10.76 8.35 -11.30
CA LEU A 24 11.25 7.05 -11.79
C LEU A 24 10.20 6.36 -12.66
N TYR A 25 9.03 6.09 -12.10
CA TYR A 25 7.91 5.45 -12.80
C TYR A 25 6.60 5.55 -12.00
N PRO A 26 5.43 5.36 -12.63
CA PRO A 26 4.15 5.33 -11.94
C PRO A 26 3.77 3.91 -11.51
N ILE A 27 2.87 3.80 -10.54
CA ILE A 27 2.16 2.56 -10.23
C ILE A 27 0.69 2.74 -10.62
N ILE A 28 0.21 1.87 -11.50
CA ILE A 28 -1.15 1.94 -12.03
C ILE A 28 -2.10 1.19 -11.11
N CYS A 29 -3.02 1.92 -10.52
CA CYS A 29 -4.08 1.38 -9.67
C CYS A 29 -5.41 1.41 -10.44
N SER A 30 -6.26 0.39 -10.26
CA SER A 30 -7.62 0.36 -10.83
C SER A 30 -8.57 1.40 -10.22
N THR A 31 -8.18 2.01 -9.11
CA THR A 31 -8.97 2.96 -8.32
C THR A 31 -8.02 4.04 -7.80
N PRO A 32 -8.47 5.29 -7.60
CA PRO A 32 -7.62 6.33 -7.03
C PRO A 32 -7.02 5.93 -5.67
N ALA A 33 -5.73 6.18 -5.52
CA ALA A 33 -5.00 5.97 -4.28
C ALA A 33 -5.21 7.14 -3.31
N VAL A 34 -5.26 6.83 -2.01
CA VAL A 34 -5.29 7.82 -0.92
C VAL A 34 -4.00 7.84 -0.12
N LEU A 35 -3.33 6.69 -0.01
CA LEU A 35 -2.08 6.53 0.72
C LEU A 35 -1.22 5.47 0.03
N ALA A 36 0.10 5.65 0.05
CA ALA A 36 1.05 4.64 -0.40
C ALA A 36 2.23 4.62 0.56
N ASP A 37 2.77 3.43 0.77
CA ASP A 37 3.95 3.18 1.60
C ASP A 37 4.80 2.08 0.97
N MET A 38 6.10 2.06 1.25
CA MET A 38 7.01 1.09 0.63
C MET A 38 8.09 0.60 1.59
N ASN A 39 8.50 -0.65 1.38
CA ASN A 39 9.76 -1.19 1.90
C ASN A 39 10.71 -1.46 0.71
N GLU A 40 11.80 -2.17 0.95
CA GLU A 40 12.82 -2.46 -0.07
C GLU A 40 12.29 -3.32 -1.23
N GLU A 41 11.28 -4.17 -0.97
CA GLU A 41 10.80 -5.18 -1.91
C GLU A 41 9.41 -4.86 -2.49
N TYR A 42 8.56 -4.17 -1.74
CA TYR A 42 7.14 -4.02 -2.02
C TYR A 42 6.60 -2.62 -1.71
N ILE A 43 5.54 -2.27 -2.43
CA ILE A 43 4.71 -1.08 -2.21
C ILE A 43 3.33 -1.56 -1.77
N VAL A 44 2.79 -0.93 -0.74
CA VAL A 44 1.37 -1.06 -0.35
C VAL A 44 0.65 0.25 -0.64
N VAL A 45 -0.53 0.15 -1.23
CA VAL A 45 -1.37 1.29 -1.63
C VAL A 45 -2.74 1.12 -1.01
N THR A 46 -3.21 2.14 -0.31
CA THR A 46 -4.60 2.24 0.15
C THR A 46 -5.43 2.94 -0.91
N LEU A 47 -6.56 2.35 -1.29
CA LEU A 47 -7.44 2.85 -2.34
C LEU A 47 -8.70 3.52 -1.74
N VAL A 48 -9.28 4.46 -2.48
CA VAL A 48 -10.50 5.19 -2.09
C VAL A 48 -11.67 4.25 -1.76
N ASP A 49 -11.75 3.09 -2.40
CA ASP A 49 -12.85 2.13 -2.25
C ASP A 49 -12.70 1.20 -1.05
N GLY A 50 -11.68 1.40 -0.21
CA GLY A 50 -11.45 0.61 0.99
C GLY A 50 -10.70 -0.71 0.76
N ARG A 51 -10.16 -0.92 -0.44
CA ARG A 51 -9.20 -1.99 -0.73
C ARG A 51 -7.76 -1.50 -0.54
N ILE A 52 -6.84 -2.47 -0.47
CA ILE A 52 -5.42 -2.21 -0.63
C ILE A 52 -4.90 -2.94 -1.87
N MET A 53 -3.81 -2.43 -2.42
CA MET A 53 -3.02 -3.09 -3.45
C MET A 53 -1.60 -3.29 -2.93
N VAL A 54 -1.02 -4.46 -3.15
CA VAL A 54 0.39 -4.74 -2.88
C VAL A 54 1.06 -5.09 -4.21
N CYS A 55 2.18 -4.44 -4.52
CA CYS A 55 2.96 -4.71 -5.72
C CYS A 55 4.46 -4.66 -5.44
N SER A 56 5.26 -5.18 -6.36
CA SER A 56 6.73 -5.08 -6.29
C SER A 56 7.22 -3.62 -6.32
N ALA A 57 8.24 -3.31 -5.52
CA ALA A 57 8.95 -2.02 -5.50
C ALA A 57 9.86 -1.79 -6.72
N ASN A 58 9.86 -2.73 -7.67
CA ASN A 58 10.48 -2.57 -9.00
C ASN A 58 9.43 -2.50 -10.12
N GLY A 59 8.14 -2.41 -9.77
CA GLY A 59 7.04 -2.60 -10.70
C GLY A 59 6.76 -4.09 -10.96
N GLY A 60 5.60 -4.37 -11.56
CA GLY A 60 5.15 -5.74 -11.90
C GLY A 60 3.85 -6.12 -11.21
N ASP A 61 3.72 -7.40 -10.87
CA ASP A 61 2.49 -8.01 -10.37
C ASP A 61 1.91 -7.25 -9.17
N ALA A 62 0.62 -7.00 -9.27
CA ALA A 62 -0.15 -6.30 -8.26
C ALA A 62 -1.29 -7.21 -7.79
N HIS A 63 -1.43 -7.34 -6.49
CA HIS A 63 -2.53 -8.06 -5.87
C HIS A 63 -3.40 -7.07 -5.09
N TYR A 64 -4.71 -7.25 -5.22
CA TYR A 64 -5.70 -6.41 -4.58
C TYR A 64 -6.40 -7.19 -3.48
N TYR A 65 -6.55 -6.56 -2.31
CA TYR A 65 -7.14 -7.16 -1.14
C TYR A 65 -8.20 -6.25 -0.57
N THR A 66 -9.34 -6.85 -0.26
CA THR A 66 -10.35 -6.21 0.58
C THR A 66 -10.09 -6.66 2.00
N GLY A 67 -10.11 -5.72 2.93
CA GLY A 67 -10.13 -6.08 4.34
C GLY A 67 -11.47 -6.73 4.73
N ARG A 68 -11.68 -6.93 6.04
CA ARG A 68 -12.92 -7.55 6.54
C ARG A 68 -14.17 -6.79 6.10
N ALA A 69 -15.20 -7.54 5.72
CA ALA A 69 -16.52 -7.00 5.39
C ALA A 69 -17.11 -6.18 6.56
N SER A 70 -16.93 -6.63 7.81
CA SER A 70 -17.43 -5.93 9.00
C SER A 70 -16.71 -4.61 9.30
N GLY A 71 -15.48 -4.42 8.80
CA GLY A 71 -14.65 -3.25 9.12
C GLY A 71 -14.97 -1.99 8.32
N GLY A 72 -15.94 -2.04 7.40
CA GLY A 72 -16.33 -0.87 6.59
C GLY A 72 -15.26 -0.38 5.60
N GLY A 73 -14.28 -1.24 5.26
CA GLY A 73 -13.16 -0.94 4.36
C GLY A 73 -11.91 -0.44 5.08
N ILE A 74 -10.75 -0.66 4.45
CA ILE A 74 -9.45 -0.22 4.96
C ILE A 74 -9.28 1.28 4.66
N VAL A 75 -8.97 2.08 5.68
CA VAL A 75 -8.76 3.53 5.54
C VAL A 75 -7.28 3.92 5.56
N SER A 76 -6.41 3.04 6.05
CA SER A 76 -4.96 3.21 6.00
C SER A 76 -4.26 1.85 6.03
N ALA A 77 -3.20 1.70 5.22
CA ALA A 77 -2.32 0.54 5.24
C ALA A 77 -0.85 0.97 5.13
N ARG A 78 0.00 0.48 6.02
CA ARG A 78 1.44 0.80 6.07
C ARG A 78 2.27 -0.42 6.44
N TRP A 79 3.53 -0.43 6.05
CA TRP A 79 4.45 -1.49 6.45
C TRP A 79 4.81 -1.38 7.95
N GLN A 80 4.80 -2.51 8.63
CA GLN A 80 5.26 -2.69 10.00
C GLN A 80 6.11 -3.97 10.06
N GLY A 81 7.41 -3.81 9.80
CA GLY A 81 8.30 -4.95 9.59
C GLY A 81 7.91 -5.73 8.33
N GLU A 82 7.71 -7.04 8.47
CA GLU A 82 7.28 -7.93 7.39
C GLU A 82 5.75 -7.92 7.12
N TYR A 83 4.98 -7.26 7.99
CA TYR A 83 3.53 -7.21 7.92
C TYR A 83 3.02 -5.85 7.47
N ILE A 84 1.75 -5.82 7.08
CA ILE A 84 1.02 -4.60 6.74
C ILE A 84 0.07 -4.33 7.91
N TYR A 85 0.29 -3.22 8.60
CA TYR A 85 -0.71 -2.68 9.53
C TYR A 85 -1.84 -2.06 8.73
N THR A 86 -3.07 -2.50 8.97
CA THR A 86 -4.27 -1.92 8.39
C THR A 86 -5.18 -1.35 9.47
N GLN A 87 -5.74 -0.17 9.21
CA GLN A 87 -6.79 0.42 10.01
C GLN A 87 -8.09 0.43 9.22
N TYR A 88 -9.17 0.07 9.89
CA TYR A 88 -10.52 0.00 9.34
C TYR A 88 -11.35 1.22 9.70
N ARG A 89 -12.44 1.45 8.95
CA ARG A 89 -13.36 2.58 9.18
C ARG A 89 -14.05 2.51 10.55
N ASP A 90 -14.27 1.31 11.08
CA ASP A 90 -14.83 1.08 12.41
C ASP A 90 -13.83 1.31 13.57
N GLY A 91 -12.58 1.66 13.26
CA GLY A 91 -11.52 1.89 14.22
C GLY A 91 -10.73 0.63 14.61
N SER A 92 -11.16 -0.56 14.19
CA SER A 92 -10.39 -1.79 14.38
C SER A 92 -9.12 -1.79 13.52
N ALA A 93 -8.19 -2.69 13.84
CA ALA A 93 -6.95 -2.83 13.09
C ALA A 93 -6.48 -4.28 12.99
N ASP A 94 -5.72 -4.58 11.93
CA ASP A 94 -5.09 -5.87 11.71
C ASP A 94 -3.62 -5.74 11.31
N LEU A 95 -2.88 -6.82 11.50
CA LEU A 95 -1.65 -7.12 10.77
C LEU A 95 -1.98 -8.13 9.68
N LEU A 96 -1.70 -7.76 8.43
CA LEU A 96 -1.81 -8.64 7.26
C LEU A 96 -0.43 -9.07 6.79
N THR A 97 -0.33 -10.24 6.17
CA THR A 97 0.83 -10.58 5.34
C THR A 97 0.80 -9.77 4.04
N ARG A 98 1.92 -9.73 3.31
CA ARG A 98 1.95 -9.15 1.94
C ARG A 98 0.96 -9.81 0.97
N TYR A 99 0.48 -11.00 1.30
CA TYR A 99 -0.51 -11.75 0.52
C TYR A 99 -1.96 -11.43 0.91
N GLY A 100 -2.19 -10.43 1.76
CA GLY A 100 -3.52 -10.01 2.22
C GLY A 100 -4.14 -10.91 3.28
N THR A 101 -3.44 -11.95 3.74
CA THR A 101 -3.93 -12.85 4.79
C THR A 101 -3.78 -12.19 6.17
N THR A 102 -4.83 -12.21 6.99
CA THR A 102 -4.72 -11.75 8.39
C THR A 102 -3.73 -12.62 9.16
N HIS A 103 -2.66 -11.99 9.66
CA HIS A 103 -1.76 -12.58 10.64
C HIS A 103 -2.31 -12.40 12.06
N ARG A 104 -2.76 -11.18 12.41
CA ARG A 104 -3.24 -10.86 13.76
C ARG A 104 -4.29 -9.75 13.76
N ARG A 105 -5.22 -9.81 14.71
CA ARG A 105 -6.15 -8.71 15.05
C ARG A 105 -5.59 -7.91 16.21
N LEU A 106 -5.77 -6.59 16.18
CA LEU A 106 -5.27 -5.66 17.21
C LEU A 106 -6.42 -5.07 18.02
#